data_AF-A0A2J0M429-F1
#
_entry.id   AF-A0A2J0M429-F1
#
_cell.length_a   1.000
_cell.length_b   1.000
_cell.length_c   1.000
_cell.angle_alpha   90.00
_cell.angle_beta   90.00
_cell.angle_gamma   90.00
#
_symmetry.space_group_name_H-M   'P 1'
#
loop_
_entity.id
_entity.type
_entity.pdbx_description
1 polymer ?
#
loop_
_entity_poly.entity_id
_entity_poly.type
_entity_poly.pdbx_seq_one_letter_code
_entity_poly.pdbx_strand_id
1 'polypeptide(L)' 'QNTYQWFKEKGYYVDEKYDKTDKMKALELAFDLDRLALGVIYQHEGKPTYETLVREGNGPLYEKTFDKEILENLIQTYK' A
#
# COMPACT_ATOMS: atom_id res chain seq x y z
N GLN A 1 1.22 23.14 -22.10
CA GLN A 1 1.64 21.74 -21.79
C GLN A 1 0.47 21.03 -21.12
N ASN A 2 0.48 19.69 -21.07
CA ASN A 2 -0.65 18.84 -20.65
C ASN A 2 -1.80 18.75 -21.65
N THR A 3 -1.47 18.51 -22.93
CA THR A 3 -2.47 18.20 -23.98
C THR A 3 -2.47 16.69 -24.28
N TYR A 4 -3.53 16.20 -24.94
CA TYR A 4 -3.59 14.81 -25.39
C TYR A 4 -2.35 14.40 -26.20
N GLN A 5 -1.96 15.24 -27.18
CA GLN A 5 -0.82 14.96 -28.05
C GLN A 5 0.47 14.84 -27.24
N TRP A 6 0.68 15.72 -26.27
CA TRP A 6 1.87 15.70 -25.42
C TRP A 6 1.97 14.40 -24.61
N PHE A 7 0.87 13.95 -23.97
CA PHE A 7 0.86 12.67 -23.24
C PHE A 7 1.05 11.47 -24.16
N LYS A 8 0.48 11.51 -25.38
CA LYS A 8 0.63 10.44 -26.38
C LYS A 8 2.09 10.27 -26.83
N GLU A 9 2.84 11.36 -26.96
CA GLU A 9 4.24 11.36 -27.37
C GLU A 9 5.19 10.99 -26.22
N LYS A 10 4.85 11.38 -24.99
CA LYS A 10 5.70 11.20 -23.80
C LYS A 10 5.51 9.85 -23.11
N GLY A 11 4.33 9.24 -23.24
CA GLY A 11 3.98 7.97 -22.61
C GLY A 11 4.61 6.76 -23.29
N TYR A 12 5.07 5.78 -22.51
CA TYR A 12 5.52 4.49 -23.03
C TYR A 12 5.16 3.37 -22.06
N TYR A 13 4.88 2.17 -22.56
CA TYR A 13 4.65 1.00 -21.72
C TYR A 13 5.97 0.38 -21.26
N VAL A 14 6.05 0.04 -19.97
CA VAL A 14 7.19 -0.69 -19.41
C VAL A 14 7.21 -2.12 -19.94
N ASP A 15 8.41 -2.65 -20.21
CA ASP A 15 8.62 -4.00 -20.75
C ASP A 15 8.10 -5.07 -19.78
N GLU A 16 7.52 -6.16 -20.30
CA GLU A 16 7.01 -7.27 -19.47
C GLU A 16 8.10 -7.98 -18.65
N LYS A 17 9.37 -7.90 -19.09
CA LYS A 17 10.54 -8.45 -18.39
C LYS A 17 11.07 -7.51 -17.31
N TYR A 18 10.49 -6.33 -17.14
CA TYR A 18 10.87 -5.40 -16.09
C TYR A 18 10.62 -6.02 -14.71
N ASP A 19 11.63 -5.96 -13.86
CA ASP A 19 11.53 -6.43 -12.48
C ASP A 19 10.75 -5.43 -11.63
N LYS A 20 9.44 -5.67 -11.51
CA LYS A 20 8.52 -4.87 -10.69
C LYS A 20 8.76 -4.98 -9.19
N THR A 21 9.65 -5.85 -8.72
CA THR A 21 9.94 -6.00 -7.28
C THR A 21 11.05 -5.06 -6.79
N ASP A 22 11.81 -4.47 -7.72
CA ASP A 22 12.87 -3.51 -7.42
C ASP A 22 12.30 -2.10 -7.17
N LYS A 23 12.22 -1.73 -5.89
CA LYS A 23 11.70 -0.43 -5.47
C LYS A 23 12.55 0.75 -5.96
N MET A 24 13.86 0.58 -6.09
CA MET A 24 14.73 1.69 -6.49
C MET A 24 14.56 2.00 -7.97
N LYS A 25 14.51 0.98 -8.83
CA LYS A 25 14.19 1.16 -10.26
C LYS A 25 12.81 1.74 -10.48
N ALA A 26 11.83 1.36 -9.67
CA ALA A 26 10.49 1.94 -9.74
C ALA A 26 10.49 3.45 -9.45
N LEU A 27 11.29 3.89 -8.47
CA LEU A 27 11.45 5.31 -8.15
C LEU A 27 12.17 6.05 -9.27
N GLU A 28 13.21 5.46 -9.87
CA GLU A 28 13.88 6.03 -11.05
C GLU A 28 12.89 6.29 -12.19
N LEU A 29 12.03 5.31 -12.51
CA LEU A 29 10.97 5.46 -13.52
C LEU A 29 9.94 6.52 -13.14
N ALA A 30 9.56 6.61 -11.86
CA ALA A 30 8.56 7.57 -11.39
C ALA A 30 9.06 9.02 -11.41
N PHE A 31 10.38 9.23 -11.28
CA PHE A 31 10.99 10.56 -11.31
C PHE A 31 11.44 11.00 -12.71
N ASP A 32 11.34 10.15 -13.73
CA ASP A 32 11.50 10.56 -15.13
C ASP A 32 10.27 11.34 -15.60
N LEU A 33 10.41 12.67 -15.70
CA LEU A 33 9.36 13.57 -16.18
C LEU A 33 9.42 13.78 -17.70
N ASP A 34 10.46 13.26 -18.36
CA ASP A 34 10.66 13.37 -19.80
C ASP A 34 10.07 12.19 -20.57
N ARG A 35 10.01 11.01 -19.96
CA ARG A 35 9.38 9.80 -20.50
C ARG A 35 8.47 9.20 -19.43
N LEU A 36 7.18 9.21 -19.70
CA LEU A 36 6.18 8.81 -18.72
C LEU A 36 5.91 7.31 -18.81
N ALA A 37 6.39 6.56 -17.83
CA ALA A 37 6.17 5.13 -17.75
C ALA A 37 4.68 4.79 -17.53
N LEU A 38 4.16 3.83 -18.30
CA LEU A 38 2.81 3.27 -18.21
C LEU A 38 2.89 1.79 -17.86
N GLY A 39 1.95 1.31 -17.04
CA GLY A 39 1.89 -0.08 -16.58
C GLY A 39 2.30 -0.24 -15.12
N VAL A 40 2.72 -1.44 -14.73
CA VAL A 40 3.11 -1.76 -13.36
C VAL A 40 4.60 -1.50 -13.16
N ILE A 41 4.94 -0.33 -12.62
CA ILE A 41 6.33 0.05 -12.31
C ILE A 41 6.84 -0.49 -10.97
N TYR A 42 5.93 -0.91 -10.08
CA TYR A 42 6.26 -1.55 -8.81
C TYR A 42 5.11 -2.45 -8.34
N GLN A 43 5.45 -3.62 -7.82
CA GLN A 43 4.53 -4.49 -7.11
C GLN A 43 5.30 -5.29 -6.06
N HIS A 44 4.84 -5.20 -4.82
CA HIS A 44 5.35 -6.00 -3.72
C HIS A 44 4.27 -6.94 -3.22
N GLU A 45 4.51 -8.23 -3.38
CA GLU A 45 3.59 -9.30 -2.97
C GLU A 45 3.98 -9.84 -1.59
N GLY A 46 3.02 -10.42 -0.88
CA GLY A 46 3.26 -11.10 0.41
C GLY A 46 3.37 -10.18 1.63
N LYS A 47 3.39 -8.85 1.47
CA LYS A 47 3.28 -7.94 2.62
C LYS A 47 1.83 -7.94 3.15
N PRO A 48 1.62 -8.19 4.44
CA PRO A 48 0.28 -8.14 5.02
C PRO A 48 -0.30 -6.74 4.88
N THR A 49 -1.61 -6.66 4.63
CA THR A 49 -2.31 -5.39 4.67
C THR A 49 -2.45 -4.91 6.11
N TYR A 50 -2.80 -3.63 6.29
CA TYR A 50 -2.99 -3.07 7.62
C TYR A 50 -4.04 -3.86 8.41
N GLU A 51 -5.13 -4.25 7.76
CA GLU A 51 -6.21 -5.04 8.34
C GLU A 51 -5.70 -6.38 8.86
N THR A 52 -4.84 -7.08 8.12
CA THR A 52 -4.23 -8.33 8.61
C THR A 52 -3.35 -8.13 9.84
N LEU A 53 -2.72 -6.97 9.98
CA LEU A 53 -1.82 -6.67 11.10
C LEU A 53 -2.56 -6.31 12.39
N VAL A 54 -3.68 -5.58 12.29
CA VAL A 54 -4.40 -5.06 13.47
C VAL A 54 -5.63 -5.88 13.84
N ARG A 55 -6.14 -6.68 12.91
CA ARG A 55 -7.34 -7.46 13.16
C ARG A 55 -7.00 -8.69 14.00
N GLU A 56 -7.53 -8.69 15.21
CA GLU A 56 -7.59 -9.92 16.00
C GLU A 56 -8.72 -10.80 15.48
N GLY A 57 -8.42 -11.97 14.94
CA GLY A 57 -9.41 -12.96 14.50
C GLY A 57 -10.24 -12.57 13.26
N ASN A 58 -11.10 -13.48 12.81
CA ASN A 58 -11.80 -13.35 11.52
C ASN A 58 -13.27 -12.89 11.62
N GLY A 59 -13.80 -12.68 12.83
CA GLY A 59 -15.19 -12.26 13.06
C GLY A 59 -15.42 -10.76 12.88
N PRO A 60 -16.68 -10.30 12.76
CA PRO A 60 -17.04 -8.89 12.75
C PRO A 60 -16.79 -8.23 14.12
N LEU A 61 -16.55 -6.91 14.12
CA LEU A 61 -16.12 -6.18 15.32
C LEU A 61 -17.18 -6.17 16.43
N TYR A 62 -18.48 -6.17 16.09
CA TYR A 62 -19.55 -6.14 17.11
C TYR A 62 -19.65 -7.44 17.94
N GLU A 63 -19.06 -8.54 17.46
CA GLU A 63 -19.00 -9.81 18.18
C GLU A 63 -17.79 -9.89 19.12
N LYS A 64 -16.89 -8.90 19.08
CA LYS A 64 -15.74 -8.84 19.97
C LYS A 64 -16.21 -8.49 21.38
N THR A 65 -15.94 -9.41 22.30
CA THR A 65 -16.08 -9.18 23.74
C THR A 65 -14.74 -8.74 24.32
N PHE A 66 -14.78 -8.12 25.49
CA PHE A 66 -13.59 -7.77 26.26
C PHE A 66 -13.67 -8.38 27.64
N ASP A 67 -12.52 -8.60 28.27
CA ASP A 67 -12.46 -9.08 29.66
C ASP A 67 -12.77 -7.91 30.61
N LYS A 68 -13.84 -8.06 31.38
CA LYS A 68 -14.31 -7.04 32.31
C LYS A 68 -13.37 -6.85 33.50
N GLU A 69 -12.77 -7.94 34.00
CA GLU A 69 -11.86 -7.89 35.15
C GLU A 69 -10.57 -7.15 34.80
N ILE A 70 -10.03 -7.39 33.59
CA ILE A 70 -8.87 -6.66 33.07
C ILE A 70 -9.18 -5.16 32.96
N LEU A 71 -10.36 -4.79 32.45
CA LEU A 71 -10.76 -3.38 32.32
C LEU A 71 -10.88 -2.70 33.69
N GLU A 72 -11.51 -3.35 34.66
CA GLU A 72 -11.67 -2.81 36.02
C GLU A 72 -10.31 -2.58 36.70
N ASN A 73 -9.38 -3.52 36.57
CA ASN A 73 -8.01 -3.40 37.08
C ASN A 73 -7.24 -2.23 36.42
N LEU A 74 -7.41 -2.04 35.11
CA LEU A 74 -6.80 -0.92 34.39
C LEU A 74 -7.32 0.42 34.91
N ILE A 75 -8.64 0.57 35.04
CA ILE A 75 -9.27 1.80 35.56
C ILE A 75 -8.74 2.14 36.96
N GLN A 76 -8.56 1.13 37.80
CA GLN A 76 -8.07 1.33 39.17
C GLN A 76 -6.61 1.80 39.24
N THR A 77 -5.81 1.58 38.20
CA THR A 77 -4.41 2.05 38.11
C THR A 77 -4.31 3.58 37.91
N TYR A 78 -5.37 4.22 37.42
CA TYR A 78 -5.42 5.68 37.17
C TYR A 78 -6.23 6.45 38.24
N LYS A 79 -6.65 5.77 39.32
CA LYS A 79 -7.20 6.42 40.52
C LYS A 79 -6.09 6.71 41.53
#